data_AF-A0A3B1DAH4-F1
#
_entry.id   AF-A0A3B1DAH4-F1
#
_cell.length_a   1.000
_cell.length_b   1.000
_cell.length_c   1.000
_cell.angle_alpha   90.00
_cell.angle_beta   90.00
_cell.angle_gamma   90.00
#
_symmetry.space_group_name_H-M   'P 1'
#
loop_
_entity.id
_entity.type
_entity.pdbx_description
1 polymer ?
#
loop_
_entity_poly.entity_id
_entity_poly.type
_entity_poly.pdbx_seq_one_letter_code
_entity_poly.pdbx_strand_id
1 'polypeptide(L)' 'MRFNITAITAIAMAAMTTMAMGQVFGPKVLSEESKKCTQCHEQENKGLTQQWGASKHYGANVGCFECHSA' A
#
# COMPACT_ATOMS: atom_id res chain seq x y z
N MET A 1 11.73 12.64 -45.25
CA MET A 1 12.07 12.56 -43.81
C MET A 1 12.35 11.10 -43.46
N ARG A 2 13.63 10.72 -43.31
CA ARG A 2 14.02 9.39 -42.82
C ARG A 2 14.20 9.50 -41.31
N PHE A 3 13.20 9.07 -40.54
CA PHE A 3 13.32 9.04 -39.09
C PHE A 3 14.26 7.91 -38.68
N ASN A 4 15.27 8.23 -37.87
CA ASN A 4 16.30 7.29 -37.44
C ASN A 4 15.72 6.36 -36.35
N ILE A 5 15.41 5.12 -36.71
CA ILE A 5 14.68 4.15 -35.88
C ILE A 5 15.35 3.97 -34.50
N THR A 6 16.68 4.06 -34.45
CA THR A 6 17.48 3.94 -33.23
C THR A 6 17.16 5.04 -32.21
N ALA A 7 16.91 6.27 -32.68
CA ALA A 7 16.54 7.39 -31.82
C ALA A 7 15.12 7.24 -31.25
N ILE A 8 14.21 6.62 -32.01
CA ILE A 8 12.82 6.37 -31.58
C ILE A 8 12.79 5.34 -30.45
N THR A 9 13.56 4.27 -30.56
CA THR A 9 13.67 3.24 -29.51
C THR A 9 14.26 3.76 -28.20
N ALA A 10 15.25 4.66 -28.25
CA ALA A 10 15.86 5.23 -27.05
C ALA A 10 14.89 6.15 -26.27
N ILE A 11 14.08 6.92 -27.00
CA ILE A 11 13.07 7.82 -26.39
C ILE A 11 11.93 7.00 -25.75
N ALA A 12 11.51 5.89 -26.37
CA ALA A 12 10.47 5.03 -25.83
C ALA A 12 10.87 4.35 -24.50
N MET A 13 12.15 4.01 -24.32
CA MET A 13 12.64 3.40 -23.07
C MET A 13 12.74 4.41 -21.91
N ALA A 14 13.04 5.67 -22.19
CA ALA A 14 13.13 6.71 -21.16
C ALA A 14 11.76 7.12 -20.58
N ALA A 15 10.66 6.89 -21.31
CA ALA A 15 9.31 7.23 -20.86
C ALA A 15 8.73 6.25 -19.81
N MET A 16 9.35 5.09 -19.59
CA MET A 16 8.85 4.06 -18.67
C MET A 16 9.43 4.14 -17.25
N THR A 17 10.36 5.06 -16.96
CA THR A 17 10.99 5.19 -15.63
C THR A 17 10.20 6.00 -14.63
N THR A 18 9.10 6.66 -15.02
CA THR A 18 8.22 7.39 -14.11
C THR A 18 7.15 6.48 -13.49
N MET A 19 7.52 5.26 -13.08
CA MET A 19 6.61 4.44 -12.27
C MET A 19 6.29 5.21 -10.98
N ALA A 20 5.00 5.54 -10.84
CA ALA A 20 4.46 6.31 -9.73
C ALA A 20 4.94 5.76 -8.38
N MET A 21 5.57 6.61 -7.58
CA MET A 21 5.73 6.34 -6.15
C MET A 21 4.32 6.23 -5.57
N GLY A 22 3.93 5.01 -5.20
CA GLY A 22 2.62 4.71 -4.66
C GLY A 22 2.31 5.69 -3.53
N GLN A 23 1.31 6.54 -3.73
CA GLN A 23 0.83 7.43 -2.68
C GLN A 23 0.30 6.54 -1.56
N VAL A 24 0.77 6.74 -0.33
CA VAL A 24 0.19 6.07 0.84
C VAL A 24 -1.21 6.64 1.01
N PHE A 25 -2.21 5.93 0.51
CA PHE A 25 -3.61 6.28 0.67
C PHE A 25 -4.12 5.64 1.95
N GLY A 26 -4.38 6.45 2.97
CA GLY A 26 -4.91 5.97 4.24
C GLY A 26 -4.90 7.05 5.33
N PRO A 27 -5.46 6.74 6.50
CA PRO A 27 -5.44 7.62 7.65
C PRO A 27 -4.01 8.04 8.04
N LYS A 28 -3.86 9.24 8.61
CA LYS A 28 -2.56 9.68 9.15
C LYS A 28 -2.12 8.85 10.36
N VAL A 29 -3.08 8.30 11.09
CA VAL A 29 -2.89 7.51 12.31
C VAL A 29 -3.92 6.38 12.33
N LEU A 30 -3.55 5.26 12.94
CA LEU A 30 -4.47 4.15 13.20
C LEU A 30 -5.57 4.60 14.18
N SER A 31 -6.83 4.25 13.91
CA SER A 31 -7.95 4.58 14.79
C SER A 31 -7.85 3.88 16.16
N GLU A 32 -8.53 4.45 17.14
CA GLU A 32 -8.62 3.87 18.49
C GLU A 32 -9.39 2.55 18.48
N GLU A 33 -10.40 2.43 17.63
CA GLU A 33 -11.16 1.21 17.42
C GLU A 33 -10.26 0.10 16.87
N SER A 34 -9.48 0.36 15.82
CA SER A 34 -8.54 -0.61 15.28
C SER A 34 -7.44 -1.01 16.26
N LYS A 35 -7.00 -0.11 17.15
CA LYS A 35 -6.10 -0.46 18.26
C LYS A 35 -6.74 -1.47 19.22
N LYS A 36 -8.01 -1.25 19.60
CA LYS A 36 -8.75 -2.19 20.46
C LYS A 36 -8.92 -3.55 19.77
N CYS A 37 -9.25 -3.56 18.48
CA CYS A 37 -9.33 -4.79 17.69
C CYS A 37 -7.99 -5.54 17.72
N THR A 38 -6.89 -4.84 17.41
CA THR A 38 -5.55 -5.45 17.35
C THR A 38 -5.12 -5.99 18.70
N GLN A 39 -5.38 -5.27 19.79
CA GLN A 39 -5.02 -5.70 21.14
C GLN A 39 -5.72 -7.00 21.56
N CYS A 40 -7.02 -7.13 21.26
CA CYS A 40 -7.77 -8.35 21.52
C CYS A 40 -7.30 -9.48 20.59
N HIS A 41 -7.21 -9.21 19.29
CA HIS A 41 -6.87 -10.22 18.30
C HIS A 41 -5.42 -10.69 18.33
N GLU A 42 -4.51 -9.95 18.95
CA GLU A 42 -3.15 -10.44 19.20
C GLU A 42 -3.13 -11.60 20.19
N GLN A 43 -4.11 -11.67 21.10
CA GLN A 43 -4.27 -12.76 22.06
C GLN A 43 -5.13 -13.88 21.47
N GLU A 44 -6.25 -13.54 20.85
CA GLU A 44 -7.23 -14.52 20.33
C GLU A 44 -6.80 -15.18 19.02
N ASN A 45 -6.12 -14.43 18.14
CA ASN A 45 -5.68 -14.92 16.83
C ASN A 45 -4.47 -14.16 16.33
N LYS A 46 -3.31 -14.46 16.89
CA LYS A 46 -2.03 -13.83 16.54
C LYS A 46 -1.69 -13.92 15.04
N GLY A 47 -2.13 -14.96 14.35
CA GLY A 47 -1.92 -15.09 12.91
C GLY A 47 -2.58 -13.96 12.11
N LEU A 48 -3.75 -13.49 12.55
CA LEU A 48 -4.47 -12.38 11.92
C LEU A 48 -3.69 -11.07 12.05
N THR A 49 -3.23 -10.74 13.26
CA THR A 49 -2.48 -9.50 13.48
C THR A 49 -1.12 -9.51 12.77
N GLN A 50 -0.48 -10.68 12.66
CA GLN A 50 0.74 -10.86 11.88
C GLN A 50 0.53 -10.64 10.38
N GLN A 51 -0.54 -11.21 9.81
CA GLN A 51 -0.87 -11.03 8.40
C GLN A 51 -1.19 -9.57 8.08
N TRP A 52 -1.97 -8.92 8.95
CA TRP A 52 -2.24 -7.48 8.83
C TRP A 52 -0.94 -6.67 8.93
N GLY A 53 -0.09 -6.93 9.92
CA GLY A 53 1.19 -6.24 10.12
C GLY A 53 2.17 -6.38 8.95
N ALA A 54 2.09 -7.49 8.20
CA ALA A 54 2.88 -7.71 6.98
C ALA A 54 2.28 -7.06 5.71
N SER A 55 1.07 -6.51 5.79
CA SER A 55 0.36 -5.94 4.65
C SER A 55 0.68 -4.46 4.43
N LYS A 56 0.35 -3.96 3.22
CA LYS A 56 0.41 -2.52 2.94
C LYS A 56 -0.60 -1.70 3.76
N HIS A 57 -1.69 -2.34 4.21
CA HIS A 57 -2.71 -1.68 5.03
C HIS A 57 -2.12 -1.20 6.36
N TYR A 58 -1.26 -2.00 6.98
CA TYR A 58 -0.54 -1.61 8.20
C TYR A 58 0.28 -0.33 8.01
N GLY A 59 1.10 -0.29 6.96
CA GLY A 59 1.92 0.88 6.64
C GLY A 59 1.13 2.13 6.23
N ALA A 60 -0.15 1.96 5.86
CA ALA A 60 -1.07 3.03 5.50
C ALA A 60 -2.07 3.40 6.61
N ASN A 61 -1.92 2.84 7.83
CA ASN A 61 -2.86 2.98 8.94
C ASN A 61 -4.32 2.58 8.61
N VAL A 62 -4.51 1.68 7.65
CA VAL A 62 -5.82 1.06 7.40
C VAL A 62 -5.92 -0.14 8.35
N GLY A 63 -6.69 0.03 9.42
CA GLY A 63 -6.88 -0.98 10.45
C GLY A 63 -8.13 -1.83 10.22
N CYS A 64 -8.41 -2.71 11.18
CA CYS A 64 -9.55 -3.64 11.13
C CYS A 64 -10.88 -2.88 11.04
N PHE A 65 -11.03 -1.84 11.86
CA PHE A 65 -12.29 -1.12 12.00
C PHE A 65 -12.68 -0.40 10.70
N GLU A 66 -11.70 0.18 10.01
CA GLU A 66 -11.90 0.95 8.77
C GLU A 66 -12.53 0.13 7.63
N CYS A 67 -12.37 -1.21 7.64
CA CYS A 67 -12.96 -2.09 6.62
C CYS A 67 -14.11 -2.95 7.14
N HIS A 68 -14.08 -3.39 8.40
CA HIS A 68 -15.03 -4.39 8.93
C HIS A 68 -16.23 -3.79 9.66
N SER A 69 -16.23 -2.48 9.88
CA SER A 69 -17.27 -1.77 10.63
C SER A 69 -18.02 -0.77 9.76
N ALA A 70 -17.90 -0.96 8.45
CA ALA A 70 -18.65 -0.24 7.41
C ALA A 70 -20.02 -0.89 7.20
#